data_AF-A0A820TG29-F1
#
_entry.id   AF-A0A820TG29-F1
#
_cell.length_a   1.000
_cell.length_b   1.000
_cell.length_c   1.000
_cell.angle_alpha   90.00
_cell.angle_beta   90.00
_cell.angle_gamma   90.00
#
_symmetry.space_group_name_H-M   'P 1'
#
loop_
_entity.id
_entity.type
_entity.pdbx_description
1 polymer ?
#
loop_
_entity_poly.entity_id
_entity_poly.type
_entity_poly.pdbx_seq_one_letter_code
_entity_poly.pdbx_strand_id
1 'polypeptide(L)'
;SLICRMYDPDSGKILLDGQDIRDLNIEWLRSKIGYVGQEPLLFSGSIEDNIRLGKSDATQDQVYKAAEIANAHTFILDKAEAYSTSAKGMLSGG
;
A
#
# COMPACT_ATOMS: atom_id res chain seq x y z
N SER A 1 -11.67 -7.70 -6.30
CA SER A 1 -12.09 -8.16 -4.96
C SER A 1 -11.76 -9.63 -4.70
N LEU A 2 -12.09 -10.55 -5.63
CA LEU A 2 -11.88 -12.00 -5.45
C LEU A 2 -10.40 -12.43 -5.39
N ILE A 3 -9.50 -11.82 -6.17
CA ILE A 3 -8.06 -12.16 -6.18
C ILE A 3 -7.39 -11.92 -4.82
N CYS A 4 -7.76 -10.85 -4.11
CA CYS A 4 -7.24 -10.57 -2.76
C CYS A 4 -7.97 -11.37 -1.67
N ARG A 5 -8.87 -12.28 -2.08
CA ARG A 5 -9.74 -13.08 -1.22
C ARG A 5 -10.48 -12.22 -0.20
N MET A 6 -11.01 -11.09 -0.66
CA MET A 6 -11.99 -10.30 0.10
C MET A 6 -13.37 -10.97 0.07
N TYR A 7 -13.62 -11.76 -0.98
CA TYR A 7 -14.75 -12.67 -1.12
C TYR A 7 -14.25 -13.94 -1.82
N ASP A 8 -14.91 -15.06 -1.60
CA ASP A 8 -14.68 -16.29 -2.35
C ASP A 8 -15.60 -16.36 -3.58
N PRO A 9 -15.17 -17.00 -4.68
CA PRO A 9 -16.03 -17.19 -5.85
C PRO A 9 -17.13 -18.22 -5.58
N ASP A 10 -18.38 -17.90 -5.93
CA ASP A 10 -19.53 -18.80 -5.79
C ASP A 10 -19.42 -20.06 -6.67
N SER A 11 -18.74 -19.94 -7.82
CA SER A 11 -18.43 -21.06 -8.71
C SER A 11 -17.11 -20.84 -9.44
N GLY A 12 -16.48 -21.94 -9.87
CA GLY A 12 -15.16 -21.92 -10.51
C GLY A 12 -13.99 -21.91 -9.53
N LYS A 13 -12.80 -21.58 -10.05
CA LYS A 13 -11.54 -21.52 -9.30
C LYS A 13 -10.70 -20.35 -9.79
N ILE A 14 -10.00 -19.70 -8.87
CA ILE A 14 -8.94 -18.73 -9.20
C ILE A 14 -7.63 -19.38 -8.79
N LEU A 15 -6.70 -19.46 -9.74
CA LEU A 15 -5.41 -20.13 -9.53
C LEU A 15 -4.30 -19.09 -9.46
N LEU A 16 -3.41 -19.24 -8.48
CA LEU A 16 -2.11 -18.58 -8.44
C LEU A 16 -1.06 -19.67 -8.69
N ASP A 17 -0.32 -19.56 -9.79
CA ASP A 17 0.68 -20.56 -10.22
C ASP A 17 0.15 -22.00 -10.27
N GLY A 18 -1.14 -22.16 -10.63
CA GLY A 18 -1.81 -23.46 -10.72
C GLY A 18 -2.42 -23.96 -9.40
N GLN A 19 -2.20 -23.28 -8.28
CA GLN A 19 -2.81 -23.60 -6.99
C GLN A 19 -4.05 -22.73 -6.73
N ASP A 20 -5.14 -23.32 -6.22
CA ASP A 20 -6.35 -22.56 -5.88
C ASP A 20 -6.06 -21.59 -4.72
N ILE A 21 -6.45 -20.33 -4.89
CA ILE A 21 -6.22 -19.29 -3.87
C ILE A 21 -6.94 -19.55 -2.54
N ARG A 22 -7.95 -20.43 -2.54
CA ARG A 22 -8.66 -20.88 -1.33
C ARG A 22 -7.79 -21.81 -0.47
N ASP A 23 -6.86 -22.52 -1.09
CA ASP A 23 -5.94 -23.45 -0.41
C ASP A 23 -4.70 -22.75 0.16
N LEU A 24 -4.50 -21.46 -0.17
CA LEU A 24 -3.39 -20.65 0.31
C LEU A 24 -3.71 -19.97 1.65
N ASN A 25 -2.67 -19.78 2.47
CA ASN A 25 -2.78 -18.92 3.65
C ASN A 25 -3.09 -17.48 3.22
N ILE A 26 -4.11 -16.88 3.85
CA ILE A 26 -4.63 -15.56 3.44
C ILE A 26 -3.65 -14.42 3.70
N GLU A 27 -2.88 -14.49 4.78
CA GLU A 27 -1.87 -13.48 5.13
C GLU A 27 -0.70 -13.53 4.14
N TRP A 28 -0.24 -14.75 3.82
CA TRP A 28 0.79 -14.96 2.81
C TRP A 28 0.34 -14.46 1.45
N LEU A 29 -0.87 -14.82 1.00
CA LEU A 29 -1.41 -14.37 -0.29
C LEU A 29 -1.45 -12.85 -0.37
N ARG A 30 -1.95 -12.17 0.68
CA ARG A 30 -2.01 -10.72 0.74
C ARG A 30 -0.63 -10.06 0.82
N SER A 31 0.36 -10.71 1.44
CA SER A 31 1.75 -10.20 1.45
C SER A 31 2.40 -10.16 0.06
N LYS A 32 1.86 -10.93 -0.91
CA LYS A 32 2.34 -10.97 -2.30
C LYS A 32 1.60 -10.02 -3.23
N ILE A 33 0.56 -9.34 -2.75
CA ILE A 33 -0.31 -8.51 -3.57
C ILE A 33 -0.31 -7.08 -3.02
N GLY A 34 0.20 -6.13 -3.80
CA GLY A 34 -0.06 -4.71 -3.57
C GLY A 34 -1.46 -4.34 -4.06
N TYR A 35 -2.27 -3.72 -3.20
CA TYR A 35 -3.59 -3.20 -3.57
C TYR A 35 -3.61 -1.67 -3.48
N VAL A 36 -4.01 -1.01 -4.56
CA VAL A 36 -4.20 0.44 -4.62
C VAL A 36 -5.67 0.69 -4.98
N GLY A 37 -6.41 1.26 -4.03
CA GLY A 37 -7.81 1.66 -4.23
C GLY A 37 -7.92 2.99 -4.97
N GLN A 38 -9.09 3.27 -5.56
CA GLN A 38 -9.38 4.56 -6.19
C GLN A 38 -9.47 5.70 -5.16
N GLU A 39 -9.98 5.41 -3.96
CA GLU A 39 -9.99 6.33 -2.83
C GLU A 39 -8.85 5.94 -1.87
N PRO A 40 -7.72 6.68 -1.87
CA PRO A 40 -6.63 6.39 -0.97
C PRO A 40 -7.05 6.71 0.48
N LEU A 41 -6.99 5.70 1.35
CA LEU A 41 -7.16 5.88 2.78
C LEU A 41 -5.82 6.27 3.40
N LEU A 42 -5.73 7.49 3.91
CA LEU A 42 -4.60 7.95 4.70
C LEU A 42 -4.94 7.85 6.17
N PHE A 43 -4.02 7.27 6.93
CA PHE A 43 -4.15 7.14 8.36
C PHE A 43 -3.66 8.41 9.06
N SER A 44 -4.15 8.65 10.27
CA SER A 44 -3.64 9.74 11.11
C SER A 44 -2.16 9.53 11.39
N GLY A 45 -1.34 10.50 11.04
CA GLY A 45 0.12 10.43 11.14
C GLY A 45 0.78 11.29 10.07
N SER A 46 2.10 11.24 10.03
CA SER A 46 2.91 11.89 9.00
C SER A 46 2.85 11.13 7.67
N ILE A 47 3.35 11.76 6.60
CA ILE A 47 3.57 11.09 5.30
C ILE A 47 4.52 9.90 5.48
N GLU A 48 5.58 10.07 6.27
CA GLU A 48 6.50 8.97 6.60
C GLU A 48 5.78 7.79 7.25
N ASP A 49 4.94 8.04 8.27
CA ASP A 49 4.19 6.99 8.94
C ASP A 49 3.34 6.20 7.94
N ASN A 50 2.68 6.90 7.02
CA ASN A 50 1.83 6.28 5.99
C ASN A 50 2.64 5.45 4.98
N ILE A 51 3.85 5.87 4.60
CA ILE A 51 4.73 5.06 3.75
C ILE A 51 5.21 3.81 4.51
N ARG A 52 5.58 3.96 5.78
CA ARG A 52 6.00 2.85 6.66
C ARG A 52 4.88 1.84 6.94
N LEU A 53 3.60 2.19 6.75
CA LEU A 53 2.53 1.20 6.87
C LEU A 53 2.67 0.03 5.89
N GLY A 54 3.27 0.25 4.71
CA GLY A 54 3.55 -0.82 3.76
C GLY A 54 4.69 -1.75 4.20
N LYS A 55 5.57 -1.26 5.09
CA LYS A 55 6.70 -2.00 5.65
C LYS A 55 7.17 -1.32 6.95
N SER A 56 6.69 -1.81 8.10
CA SER A 56 6.85 -1.14 9.40
C SER A 56 8.30 -1.02 9.87
N ASP A 57 9.18 -1.92 9.41
CA ASP A 57 10.60 -1.95 9.71
C ASP A 57 11.47 -1.22 8.66
N ALA A 58 10.87 -0.47 7.73
CA ALA A 58 11.60 0.26 6.71
C ALA A 58 12.56 1.30 7.33
N THR A 59 13.77 1.41 6.80
CA THR A 59 14.69 2.50 7.19
C THR A 59 14.26 3.82 6.53
N GLN A 60 14.79 4.95 7.01
CA GLN A 60 14.52 6.25 6.40
C GLN A 60 14.88 6.27 4.90
N ASP A 61 16.03 5.69 4.55
CA ASP A 61 16.47 5.61 3.16
C ASP A 61 15.51 4.78 2.31
N GLN A 62 14.92 3.70 2.87
CA GLN A 62 13.91 2.91 2.18
C GLN A 62 12.61 3.68 1.96
N VAL A 63 12.22 4.52 2.93
CA VAL A 63 11.07 5.43 2.78
C VAL A 63 11.32 6.44 1.66
N TYR A 64 12.49 7.07 1.63
CA TYR A 64 12.85 8.03 0.58
C TYR A 64 12.91 7.34 -0.79
N LYS A 65 13.51 6.16 -0.86
CA LYS A 65 13.58 5.39 -2.10
C LYS A 65 12.20 5.00 -2.62
N ALA A 66 11.29 4.59 -1.73
CA ALA A 66 9.92 4.26 -2.11
C ALA A 66 9.19 5.49 -2.68
N ALA A 67 9.35 6.66 -2.03
CA ALA A 67 8.78 7.91 -2.51
C ALA A 67 9.39 8.37 -3.85
N GLU A 68 10.68 8.15 -4.08
CA GLU A 68 11.33 8.44 -5.36
C GLU A 68 10.77 7.56 -6.49
N ILE A 69 10.66 6.26 -6.25
CA ILE A 69 10.12 5.30 -7.23
C ILE A 69 8.66 5.62 -7.55
N ALA A 70 7.90 6.10 -6.56
CA ALA A 70 6.53 6.55 -6.72
C ALA A 70 6.38 7.98 -7.31
N ASN A 71 7.49 8.65 -7.66
CA ASN A 71 7.53 10.07 -8.08
C ASN A 71 6.89 11.06 -7.08
N ALA A 72 6.79 10.67 -5.81
CA ALA A 72 6.23 11.49 -4.73
C ALA A 72 7.30 12.30 -3.99
N HIS A 73 8.58 11.94 -4.10
CA HIS A 73 9.67 12.52 -3.30
C HIS A 73 9.73 14.05 -3.38
N THR A 74 9.78 14.62 -4.58
CA THR A 74 9.86 16.08 -4.78
C THR A 74 8.61 16.79 -4.24
N PHE A 75 7.42 16.26 -4.52
CA PHE A 75 6.16 16.80 -4.02
C PHE A 75 6.07 16.80 -2.48
N ILE A 76 6.66 15.79 -1.84
CA ILE A 76 6.76 15.73 -0.38
C ILE A 76 7.72 16.81 0.13
N LEU A 77 8.89 16.97 -0.49
CA LEU A 77 9.89 17.96 -0.08
C LEU A 77 9.43 19.42 -0.25
N ASP A 78 8.54 19.70 -1.20
CA ASP A 78 7.97 21.05 -1.40
C ASP A 78 7.07 21.50 -0.23
N LYS A 79 6.76 20.62 0.72
CA LYS A 79 5.96 20.94 1.91
C LYS A 79 6.84 21.50 3.03
N ALA A 80 6.28 22.41 3.82
CA ALA A 80 6.99 23.06 4.93
C ALA A 80 7.63 22.07 5.93
N GLU A 81 6.96 20.93 6.18
CA GLU A 81 7.44 19.89 7.11
C GLU A 81 7.90 18.62 6.39
N ALA A 82 8.01 18.65 5.06
CA ALA A 82 8.40 17.51 4.23
C ALA A 82 7.70 16.19 4.63
N TYR A 83 8.47 15.16 4.98
CA TYR A 83 7.97 13.83 5.39
C TYR A 83 7.21 13.83 6.72
N SER A 84 7.47 14.82 7.59
CA SER A 84 6.76 14.98 8.86
C SER A 84 5.38 15.63 8.70
N THR A 85 5.07 16.13 7.50
CA THR A 85 3.74 16.73 7.21
C THR A 85 2.63 15.71 7.49
N SER A 86 1.54 16.16 8.10
CA SER A 86 0.35 15.34 8.32
C SER A 86 -0.25 14.84 7.00
N ALA A 87 -0.47 13.53 6.88
CA ALA A 87 -1.07 12.92 5.69
C ALA A 87 -2.59 13.18 5.58
N LYS A 88 -3.28 13.33 6.72
CA LYS A 88 -4.74 13.46 6.75
C LYS A 88 -5.19 14.78 6.09
N GLY A 89 -5.94 14.67 5.00
CA GLY A 89 -6.57 15.81 4.30
C GLY A 89 -5.80 16.39 3.11
N MET A 90 -4.65 15.81 2.71
CA MET A 90 -3.76 16.44 1.72
C MET A 90 -3.48 15.66 0.43
N LEU A 91 -3.71 14.33 0.37
CA LEU A 91 -3.45 13.52 -0.83
C LEU A 91 -4.76 13.01 -1.48
N SER A 92 -5.76 13.88 -1.64
CA SER A 92 -7.07 13.48 -2.18
C SER A 92 -7.12 13.33 -3.70
N GLY A 93 -5.98 13.31 -4.40
CA GLY A 93 -5.98 12.92 -5.82
C GLY A 93 -4.81 13.50 -6.61
N GLY A 94 -4.01 12.60 -7.18
CA GLY A 94 -3.03 12.91 -8.22
C GLY A 94 -1.63 13.19 -7.69
#